data_AF-A0AAU9B0C1-F1
#
_entry.id   AF-A0AAU9B0C1-F1
#
_cell.length_a   1.000
_cell.length_b   1.000
_cell.length_c   1.000
_cell.angle_alpha   90.00
_cell.angle_beta   90.00
_cell.angle_gamma   90.00
#
_symmetry.space_group_name_H-M   'P 1'
#
loop_
_entity.id
_entity.type
_entity.pdbx_description
1 polymer ?
#
loop_
_entity_poly.entity_id
_entity_poly.type
_entity_poly.pdbx_seq_one_letter_code
_entity_poly.pdbx_strand_id
1 'polypeptide(L)'
;MPKFSVLAAGLAAAATVAALVSCATPQAVRNDAGAPAPAIAADAGQREPDQRPAQAGDPLLAQAGIAHETVDEAFLTPATPQDNIDSPAIWRAPNGRLWLLATAKQGDALAIYDGDNGERVGRYGRSGAALGQFRRPNGIAVFGDLAFVVERDNRRVQVLQLSLPPARSAQPGVADRRTPQLRPLAAFGQAELQQPYGLWVRQRAPGTLEAIVTDAYMAGEDAAGEAIVPPLERLGRRLQRYELRVGAGAPQVRNLGAFGDTSADGAIRVPESVWGDPAHDRLLIAEEDLATGTALREYGLDGRYRGRTIGRELFKAQAEGIALWQCADGSGYWIATDQYKDRSLFHVFDRATLQHLGAFAGRSVGNTDGVWLQQVGSVRFPDGVFYAVHDDQAVGAFDWRDVARALGLRSRCEA
;
A
#
# COMPACT_ATOMS: atom_id res chain seq x y z
N MET A 1 -16.05 -23.10 15.06
CA MET A 1 -16.22 -23.38 16.50
C MET A 1 -15.20 -24.43 16.89
N PRO A 2 -14.69 -24.53 18.14
CA PRO A 2 -15.10 -23.84 19.39
C PRO A 2 -14.22 -22.59 19.64
N LYS A 3 -14.64 -21.43 20.16
CA LYS A 3 -15.41 -21.02 21.37
C LYS A 3 -14.75 -21.43 22.69
N PHE A 4 -13.98 -20.52 23.28
CA PHE A 4 -13.70 -20.51 24.72
C PHE A 4 -14.10 -19.17 25.33
N SER A 5 -15.00 -19.29 26.31
CA SER A 5 -15.44 -18.29 27.27
C SER A 5 -14.73 -18.60 28.59
N VAL A 6 -14.21 -17.60 29.29
CA VAL A 6 -13.84 -17.74 30.71
C VAL A 6 -14.44 -16.57 31.47
N LEU A 7 -15.41 -16.89 32.32
CA LEU A 7 -15.98 -16.02 33.34
C LEU A 7 -14.99 -15.79 34.49
N ALA A 8 -15.11 -14.60 35.08
CA ALA A 8 -14.48 -14.18 36.31
C ALA A 8 -15.19 -14.71 37.57
N ALA A 9 -14.40 -14.96 38.61
CA ALA A 9 -14.69 -14.88 40.06
C ALA A 9 -13.34 -15.15 40.78
N GLY A 10 -12.89 -14.52 41.85
CA GLY A 10 -13.42 -13.53 42.78
C GLY A 10 -12.66 -13.67 44.12
N LEU A 11 -12.38 -12.53 44.76
CA LEU A 11 -12.00 -12.28 46.17
C LEU A 11 -10.55 -12.50 46.69
N ALA A 12 -9.91 -11.34 46.90
CA ALA A 12 -9.51 -10.70 48.18
C ALA A 12 -8.48 -11.36 49.12
N ALA A 13 -7.37 -10.65 49.31
CA ALA A 13 -6.75 -10.44 50.63
C ALA A 13 -6.08 -9.06 50.66
N ALA A 14 -6.53 -8.20 51.58
CA ALA A 14 -5.95 -6.90 51.86
C ALA A 14 -4.84 -7.03 52.91
N ALA A 15 -3.71 -6.37 52.69
CA ALA A 15 -2.72 -6.09 53.72
C ALA A 15 -2.28 -4.63 53.61
N THR A 16 -2.69 -3.84 54.59
CA THR A 16 -2.38 -2.44 54.79
C THR A 16 -0.96 -2.30 55.33
N VAL A 17 -0.10 -1.54 54.66
CA VAL A 17 1.11 -0.96 55.27
C VAL A 17 1.04 0.55 55.06
N ALA A 18 0.98 1.27 56.18
CA ALA A 18 0.98 2.72 56.24
C ALA A 18 2.40 3.24 55.99
N ALA A 19 2.55 4.18 55.06
CA ALA A 19 3.74 5.01 54.93
C ALA A 19 3.32 6.49 54.89
N LEU A 20 3.98 7.27 55.74
CA LEU A 20 3.74 8.67 56.05
C LEU A 20 3.89 9.56 54.81
N VAL A 21 2.87 10.38 54.54
CA VAL A 21 2.91 11.45 53.54
C VAL A 21 3.62 12.67 54.17
N SER A 22 4.80 13.00 53.64
CA SER A 22 5.44 14.30 53.84
C SER A 22 5.02 15.23 52.70
N CYS A 23 4.36 16.33 53.03
CA CYS A 23 4.04 17.41 52.11
C CYS A 23 5.30 18.20 51.78
N ALA A 24 5.89 17.94 50.61
CA ALA A 24 6.83 18.83 49.96
C ALA A 24 6.31 19.13 48.55
N THR A 25 5.94 20.39 48.32
CA THR A 25 5.48 20.94 47.04
C THR A 25 6.64 20.94 46.03
N PRO A 26 6.52 20.27 44.87
CA PRO A 26 7.44 20.49 43.76
C PRO A 26 7.07 21.79 43.07
N GLN A 27 8.03 22.71 43.00
CA GLN A 27 7.94 23.94 42.22
C GLN A 27 7.59 23.62 40.77
N ALA A 28 6.53 24.26 40.27
CA ALA A 28 6.18 24.26 38.87
C ALA A 28 7.32 24.86 38.04
N VAL A 29 7.97 24.04 37.23
CA VAL A 29 8.78 24.52 36.12
C VAL A 29 7.82 25.20 35.14
N ARG A 30 7.89 26.53 35.08
CA ARG A 30 7.24 27.33 34.05
C ARG A 30 7.87 26.95 32.71
N ASN A 31 7.16 26.17 31.90
CA ASN A 31 7.44 26.11 30.48
C ASN A 31 6.86 27.39 29.87
N ASP A 32 7.74 28.30 29.47
CA ASP A 32 7.37 29.44 28.64
C ASP A 32 6.81 28.93 27.31
N ALA A 33 5.49 28.97 27.22
CA ALA A 33 4.75 28.85 25.97
C ALA A 33 5.01 30.12 25.17
N GLY A 34 5.83 30.03 24.11
CA GLY A 34 6.22 31.22 23.37
C GLY A 34 7.09 30.99 22.14
N ALA A 35 6.84 29.94 21.36
CA ALA A 35 7.26 29.91 19.97
C ALA A 35 6.16 29.22 19.14
N PRO A 36 5.52 29.89 18.18
CA PRO A 36 4.65 29.20 17.25
C PRO A 36 5.49 28.17 16.49
N ALA A 37 5.00 26.92 16.43
CA ALA A 37 5.51 25.96 15.47
C ALA A 37 5.50 26.64 14.09
N PRO A 38 6.57 26.53 13.29
CA PRO A 38 6.63 27.21 12.01
C PRO A 38 5.41 26.79 11.19
N ALA A 39 4.70 27.78 10.64
CA ALA A 39 3.64 27.53 9.69
C ALA A 39 4.28 26.88 8.45
N ILE A 40 4.19 25.55 8.36
CA ILE A 40 4.69 24.81 7.21
C ILE A 40 3.61 24.92 6.13
N ALA A 41 3.94 25.62 5.05
CA ALA A 41 3.09 25.80 3.88
C ALA A 41 2.50 24.46 3.42
N ALA A 42 1.25 24.49 2.97
CA ALA A 42 0.70 23.41 2.16
C ALA A 42 1.57 23.32 0.90
N ASP A 43 2.34 22.24 0.76
CA ASP A 43 3.29 22.08 -0.32
C ASP A 43 2.58 21.58 -1.58
N ALA A 44 1.86 22.49 -2.22
CA ALA A 44 1.40 22.34 -3.58
C ALA A 44 2.58 22.67 -4.50
N GLY A 45 3.47 21.71 -4.79
CA GLY A 45 4.51 21.94 -5.80
C GLY A 45 5.73 21.02 -5.84
N GLN A 46 5.99 20.16 -4.85
CA GLN A 46 7.15 19.25 -4.94
C GLN A 46 6.93 18.15 -5.99
N ARG A 47 7.84 18.10 -6.98
CA ARG A 47 7.89 17.03 -7.97
C ARG A 47 8.26 15.70 -7.32
N GLU A 48 7.73 14.62 -7.88
CA GLU A 48 8.06 13.26 -7.45
C GLU A 48 9.32 12.75 -8.18
N PRO A 49 10.12 11.85 -7.58
CA PRO A 49 11.38 11.37 -8.14
C PRO A 49 11.29 10.77 -9.55
N ASP A 50 10.12 10.28 -9.90
CA ASP A 50 9.75 9.55 -11.11
C ASP A 50 9.11 10.46 -12.19
N GLN A 51 8.78 11.71 -11.86
CA GLN A 51 8.14 12.63 -12.79
C GLN A 51 9.04 12.97 -13.99
N ARG A 52 8.51 12.78 -15.20
CA ARG A 52 9.22 13.08 -16.44
C ARG A 52 9.41 14.59 -16.64
N PRO A 53 10.52 15.03 -17.26
CA PRO A 53 10.65 16.39 -17.76
C PRO A 53 9.57 16.67 -18.82
N ALA A 54 8.87 17.80 -18.70
CA ALA A 54 7.74 18.19 -19.55
C ALA A 54 8.01 18.18 -21.07
N GLN A 55 9.27 18.14 -21.49
CA GLN A 55 9.70 18.16 -22.90
C GLN A 55 9.66 16.78 -23.58
N ALA A 56 9.63 15.68 -22.81
CA ALA A 56 9.65 14.32 -23.37
C ALA A 56 8.26 13.84 -23.84
N GLY A 57 7.19 14.43 -23.31
CA GLY A 57 5.82 13.93 -23.45
C GLY A 57 5.61 12.61 -22.70
N ASP A 58 4.37 12.38 -22.26
CA ASP A 58 4.03 11.14 -21.57
C ASP A 58 3.80 10.01 -22.59
N PRO A 59 4.21 8.77 -22.26
CA PRO A 59 4.05 7.64 -23.16
C PRO A 59 2.56 7.28 -23.25
N LEU A 60 2.08 7.02 -24.46
CA LEU A 60 0.69 6.64 -24.73
C LEU A 60 0.61 5.21 -25.25
N LEU A 61 -0.23 4.38 -24.64
CA LEU A 61 -0.47 2.99 -25.07
C LEU A 61 -1.05 2.95 -26.47
N ALA A 62 -1.91 3.91 -26.84
CA ALA A 62 -2.46 4.03 -28.19
C ALA A 62 -1.39 4.18 -29.28
N GLN A 63 -0.18 4.61 -28.92
CA GLN A 63 0.95 4.81 -29.83
C GLN A 63 2.03 3.73 -29.70
N ALA A 64 1.94 2.87 -28.69
CA ALA A 64 3.00 1.93 -28.35
C ALA A 64 3.05 0.69 -29.25
N GLY A 65 1.94 0.34 -29.91
CA GLY A 65 1.88 -0.84 -30.80
C GLY A 65 2.07 -2.17 -30.07
N ILE A 66 1.81 -2.23 -28.76
CA ILE A 66 1.97 -3.43 -27.94
C ILE A 66 0.74 -4.32 -28.05
N ALA A 67 0.94 -5.62 -28.29
CA ALA A 67 -0.13 -6.61 -28.26
C ALA A 67 -0.68 -6.79 -26.84
N HIS A 68 -1.98 -6.59 -26.67
CA HIS A 68 -2.68 -6.72 -25.40
C HIS A 68 -4.16 -7.00 -25.63
N GLU A 69 -4.80 -7.60 -24.63
CA GLU A 69 -6.25 -7.76 -24.60
C GLU A 69 -6.93 -6.52 -24.01
N THR A 70 -8.15 -6.23 -24.46
CA THR A 70 -8.98 -5.20 -23.83
C THR A 70 -9.98 -5.86 -22.89
N VAL A 71 -9.96 -5.46 -21.62
CA VAL A 71 -10.88 -5.96 -20.59
C VAL A 71 -11.68 -4.80 -20.05
N ASP A 72 -13.00 -4.91 -20.03
CA ASP A 72 -13.86 -3.83 -19.55
C ASP A 72 -13.74 -3.65 -18.03
N GLU A 73 -13.67 -2.40 -17.60
CA GLU A 73 -13.87 -2.04 -16.21
C GLU A 73 -15.29 -2.42 -15.78
N ALA A 74 -15.41 -3.15 -14.67
CA ALA A 74 -16.70 -3.41 -14.03
C ALA A 74 -17.32 -2.12 -13.48
N PHE A 75 -16.48 -1.18 -13.01
CA PHE A 75 -16.85 0.19 -12.67
C PHE A 75 -15.60 1.08 -12.56
N LEU A 76 -15.82 2.39 -12.56
CA LEU A 76 -14.90 3.41 -12.04
C LEU A 76 -15.54 4.06 -10.82
N THR A 77 -14.76 4.34 -9.77
CA THR A 77 -15.23 5.21 -8.69
C THR A 77 -15.45 6.63 -9.19
N PRO A 78 -16.26 7.47 -8.52
CA PRO A 78 -16.35 8.89 -8.84
C PRO A 78 -14.97 9.56 -8.80
N ALA A 79 -14.66 10.36 -9.82
CA ALA A 79 -13.40 11.07 -9.93
C ALA A 79 -13.29 12.23 -8.92
N THR A 80 -12.12 12.36 -8.31
CA THR A 80 -11.75 13.42 -7.37
C THR A 80 -10.37 13.98 -7.71
N PRO A 81 -10.24 14.81 -8.77
CA PRO A 81 -8.94 15.32 -9.25
C PRO A 81 -8.15 16.09 -8.18
N GLN A 82 -8.85 16.72 -7.22
CA GLN A 82 -8.22 17.44 -6.13
C GLN A 82 -7.62 16.55 -5.04
N ASP A 83 -8.01 15.27 -4.97
CA ASP A 83 -7.58 14.35 -3.92
C ASP A 83 -6.21 13.73 -4.23
N ASN A 84 -5.87 13.59 -5.53
CA ASN A 84 -4.67 12.90 -6.03
C ASN A 84 -4.58 11.47 -5.45
N ILE A 85 -5.47 10.59 -5.92
CA ILE A 85 -5.64 9.21 -5.47
C ILE A 85 -4.47 8.36 -5.97
N ASP A 86 -3.81 7.60 -5.09
CA ASP A 86 -2.52 6.98 -5.43
C ASP A 86 -2.49 5.46 -5.24
N SER A 87 -2.83 4.96 -4.05
CA SER A 87 -2.72 3.54 -3.73
C SER A 87 -4.04 2.99 -3.17
N PRO A 88 -4.58 1.89 -3.73
CA PRO A 88 -5.77 1.21 -3.22
C PRO A 88 -5.41 0.01 -2.34
N ALA A 89 -6.26 -0.29 -1.36
CA ALA A 89 -6.26 -1.57 -0.65
C ALA A 89 -7.69 -1.99 -0.30
N ILE A 90 -7.94 -3.30 -0.23
CA ILE A 90 -9.25 -3.83 0.13
C ILE A 90 -9.25 -4.37 1.55
N TRP A 91 -10.23 -3.93 2.33
CA TRP A 91 -10.62 -4.59 3.57
C TRP A 91 -11.87 -5.43 3.34
N ARG A 92 -11.74 -6.75 3.51
CA ARG A 92 -12.88 -7.66 3.58
C ARG A 92 -13.42 -7.67 5.01
N ALA A 93 -14.50 -6.95 5.24
CA ALA A 93 -15.11 -6.87 6.56
C ALA A 93 -15.66 -8.24 7.02
N PRO A 94 -15.90 -8.44 8.33
CA PRO A 94 -16.42 -9.70 8.87
C PRO A 94 -17.78 -10.15 8.29
N ASN A 95 -18.57 -9.22 7.74
CA ASN A 95 -19.82 -9.52 7.04
C ASN A 95 -19.63 -9.92 5.57
N GLY A 96 -18.39 -10.02 5.09
CA GLY A 96 -18.04 -10.39 3.72
C GLY A 96 -18.04 -9.24 2.71
N ARG A 97 -18.48 -8.02 3.10
CA ARG A 97 -18.42 -6.85 2.22
C ARG A 97 -16.97 -6.41 2.01
N LEU A 98 -16.68 -5.95 0.80
CA LEU A 98 -15.41 -5.34 0.46
C LEU A 98 -15.50 -3.82 0.65
N TRP A 99 -14.50 -3.26 1.30
CA TRP A 99 -14.30 -1.81 1.40
C TRP A 99 -12.98 -1.45 0.74
N LEU A 100 -13.07 -0.62 -0.28
CA LEU A 100 -11.92 -0.07 -0.98
C LEU A 100 -11.46 1.19 -0.23
N LEU A 101 -10.24 1.14 0.29
CA LEU A 101 -9.55 2.27 0.90
C LEU A 101 -8.51 2.75 -0.11
N ALA A 102 -8.52 4.05 -0.44
CA ALA A 102 -7.54 4.63 -1.33
C ALA A 102 -6.85 5.82 -0.66
N THR A 103 -5.54 5.92 -0.78
CA THR A 103 -4.79 7.10 -0.32
C THR A 103 -5.08 8.29 -1.23
N ALA A 104 -5.20 9.48 -0.63
CA ALA A 104 -5.37 10.74 -1.31
C ALA A 104 -4.19 11.65 -0.95
N LYS A 105 -3.17 11.72 -1.82
CA LYS A 105 -1.89 12.42 -1.60
C LYS A 105 -2.11 13.89 -1.27
N GLN A 106 -2.93 14.58 -2.06
CA GLN A 106 -3.22 16.01 -1.87
C GLN A 106 -4.37 16.25 -0.90
N GLY A 107 -5.24 15.25 -0.74
CA GLY A 107 -6.34 15.29 0.23
C GLY A 107 -5.94 15.05 1.68
N ASP A 108 -4.71 14.62 1.98
CA ASP A 108 -4.22 14.21 3.31
C ASP A 108 -5.19 13.27 4.05
N ALA A 109 -5.65 12.24 3.35
CA ALA A 109 -6.63 11.29 3.87
C ALA A 109 -6.69 9.97 3.12
N LEU A 110 -7.55 9.09 3.62
CA LEU A 110 -8.08 7.94 2.89
C LEU A 110 -9.47 8.25 2.36
N ALA A 111 -9.71 8.01 1.08
CA ALA A 111 -11.04 7.89 0.51
C ALA A 111 -11.56 6.45 0.70
N ILE A 112 -12.86 6.30 0.98
CA ILE A 112 -13.48 5.01 1.28
C ILE A 112 -14.64 4.79 0.33
N TYR A 113 -14.62 3.66 -0.37
CA TYR A 113 -15.64 3.26 -1.33
C TYR A 113 -16.16 1.86 -1.01
N ASP A 114 -17.40 1.59 -1.41
CA ASP A 114 -17.89 0.22 -1.50
C ASP A 114 -17.12 -0.52 -2.60
N GLY A 115 -16.50 -1.64 -2.26
CA GLY A 115 -15.66 -2.40 -3.19
C GLY A 115 -16.45 -3.09 -4.29
N ASP A 116 -17.74 -3.35 -4.10
CA ASP A 116 -18.56 -4.02 -5.10
C ASP A 116 -19.18 -3.04 -6.10
N ASN A 117 -19.28 -1.73 -5.84
CA ASN A 117 -19.90 -0.81 -6.81
C ASN A 117 -19.17 0.53 -7.01
N GLY A 118 -18.11 0.79 -6.26
CA GLY A 118 -17.32 2.01 -6.36
C GLY A 118 -18.00 3.25 -5.78
N GLU A 119 -19.15 3.13 -5.12
CA GLU A 119 -19.83 4.24 -4.47
C GLU A 119 -18.96 4.76 -3.31
N ARG A 120 -18.72 6.08 -3.27
CA ARG A 120 -17.96 6.70 -2.19
C ARG A 120 -18.80 6.75 -0.92
N VAL A 121 -18.34 6.11 0.14
CA VAL A 121 -19.04 6.02 1.42
C VAL A 121 -18.44 6.90 2.51
N GLY A 122 -17.21 7.38 2.32
CA GLY A 122 -16.59 8.24 3.32
C GLY A 122 -15.17 8.67 3.02
N ARG A 123 -14.61 9.36 4.01
CA ARG A 123 -13.23 9.82 4.03
C ARG A 123 -12.72 9.76 5.47
N TYR A 124 -11.47 9.38 5.67
CA TYR A 124 -10.83 9.32 6.98
C TYR A 124 -9.52 10.10 7.01
N GLY A 125 -9.34 10.90 8.06
CA GLY A 125 -8.13 11.69 8.27
C GLY A 125 -8.26 13.16 7.94
N ARG A 126 -7.18 13.92 8.09
CA ARG A 126 -7.02 15.33 7.71
C ARG A 126 -5.54 15.68 7.80
N SER A 127 -5.15 16.81 7.21
CA SER A 127 -3.79 17.33 7.32
C SER A 127 -3.30 17.42 8.76
N GLY A 128 -2.06 17.00 8.99
CA GLY A 128 -1.37 17.13 10.27
C GLY A 128 -0.48 15.94 10.62
N ALA A 129 0.15 16.01 11.79
CA ALA A 129 1.10 15.02 12.27
C ALA A 129 0.59 14.21 13.48
N ALA A 130 -0.60 14.51 14.02
CA ALA A 130 -1.17 13.69 15.09
C ALA A 130 -1.62 12.30 14.57
N LEU A 131 -1.90 11.37 15.48
CA LEU A 131 -2.47 10.08 15.11
C LEU A 131 -3.86 10.26 14.47
N GLY A 132 -4.08 9.63 13.32
CA GLY A 132 -5.29 9.79 12.50
C GLY A 132 -5.30 11.07 11.65
N GLN A 133 -4.22 11.85 11.66
CA GLN A 133 -3.95 12.88 10.64
C GLN A 133 -2.87 12.37 9.69
N PHE A 134 -2.81 12.95 8.49
CA PHE A 134 -1.85 12.57 7.47
C PHE A 134 -1.12 13.78 6.89
N ARG A 135 0.07 13.53 6.34
CA ARG A 135 0.70 14.41 5.34
C ARG A 135 1.17 13.53 4.19
N ARG A 136 0.54 13.74 3.04
CA ARG A 136 0.76 13.00 1.80
C ARG A 136 0.82 11.48 1.99
N PRO A 137 -0.33 10.84 2.32
CA PRO A 137 -0.39 9.39 2.36
C PRO A 137 -0.15 8.84 0.95
N ASN A 138 0.87 8.00 0.77
CA ASN A 138 1.26 7.45 -0.53
C ASN A 138 0.80 6.00 -0.63
N GLY A 139 1.52 5.05 -0.01
CA GLY A 139 1.13 3.63 0.00
C GLY A 139 0.12 3.24 1.08
N ILE A 140 -0.66 2.20 0.80
CA ILE A 140 -1.52 1.52 1.78
C ILE A 140 -1.46 0.00 1.62
N ALA A 141 -1.48 -0.72 2.74
CA ALA A 141 -1.66 -2.16 2.76
C ALA A 141 -2.67 -2.56 3.85
N VAL A 142 -3.45 -3.60 3.59
CA VAL A 142 -4.37 -4.18 4.58
C VAL A 142 -3.94 -5.60 4.93
N PHE A 143 -3.85 -5.91 6.22
CA PHE A 143 -3.63 -7.25 6.73
C PHE A 143 -4.61 -7.55 7.87
N GLY A 144 -5.55 -8.48 7.63
CA GLY A 144 -6.65 -8.72 8.56
C GLY A 144 -7.51 -7.47 8.74
N ASP A 145 -7.71 -7.04 9.99
CA ASP A 145 -8.44 -5.82 10.35
C ASP A 145 -7.51 -4.62 10.61
N LEU A 146 -6.28 -4.64 10.08
CA LEU A 146 -5.34 -3.53 10.19
C LEU A 146 -5.05 -2.93 8.81
N ALA A 147 -5.11 -1.61 8.73
CA ALA A 147 -4.55 -0.85 7.61
C ALA A 147 -3.23 -0.21 8.02
N PHE A 148 -2.26 -0.24 7.11
CA PHE A 148 -0.95 0.36 7.23
C PHE A 148 -0.85 1.44 6.16
N VAL A 149 -0.71 2.69 6.58
CA VAL A 149 -0.68 3.85 5.67
C VAL A 149 0.69 4.48 5.73
N VAL A 150 1.39 4.49 4.60
CA VAL A 150 2.67 5.19 4.45
C VAL A 150 2.38 6.66 4.24
N GLU A 151 3.06 7.51 4.99
CA GLU A 151 3.04 8.96 4.85
C GLU A 151 4.44 9.42 4.43
N ARG A 152 4.54 9.96 3.22
CA ARG A 152 5.81 10.43 2.69
C ARG A 152 6.37 11.57 3.54
N ASP A 153 5.54 12.56 3.80
CA ASP A 153 6.00 13.84 4.35
C ASP A 153 6.04 13.85 5.89
N ASN A 154 5.26 12.98 6.54
CA ASN A 154 5.46 12.66 7.96
C ASN A 154 6.50 11.55 8.19
N ARG A 155 7.06 10.97 7.12
CA ARG A 155 8.12 9.94 7.12
C ARG A 155 7.82 8.76 8.02
N ARG A 156 6.61 8.23 7.93
CA ARG A 156 6.13 7.20 8.86
C ARG A 156 5.14 6.27 8.21
N VAL A 157 4.88 5.17 8.90
CA VAL A 157 3.71 4.32 8.64
C VAL A 157 2.77 4.42 9.84
N GLN A 158 1.51 4.76 9.59
CA GLN A 158 0.44 4.70 10.59
C GLN A 158 -0.32 3.38 10.51
N VAL A 159 -0.61 2.79 11.68
CA VAL A 159 -1.42 1.58 11.82
C VAL A 159 -2.82 1.98 12.29
N LEU A 160 -3.84 1.59 11.53
CA LEU A 160 -5.25 1.85 11.83
C LEU A 160 -5.98 0.52 12.06
N GLN A 161 -6.78 0.46 13.11
CA GLN A 161 -7.76 -0.60 13.29
C GLN A 161 -8.97 -0.33 12.42
N LEU A 162 -9.35 -1.33 11.63
CA LEU A 162 -10.59 -1.37 10.84
C LEU A 162 -11.64 -2.15 11.63
N SER A 163 -12.88 -1.66 11.62
CA SER A 163 -14.01 -2.35 12.25
C SER A 163 -15.33 -1.90 11.66
N LEU A 164 -16.37 -2.72 11.83
CA LEU A 164 -17.75 -2.27 11.62
C LEU A 164 -18.35 -1.85 12.98
N PRO A 165 -19.22 -0.83 13.01
CA PRO A 165 -19.99 -0.53 14.20
C PRO A 165 -20.84 -1.74 14.64
N PRO A 166 -21.23 -1.84 15.94
CA PRO A 166 -22.09 -2.90 16.41
C PRO A 166 -23.39 -3.01 15.60
N ALA A 167 -23.81 -4.23 15.28
CA ALA A 167 -25.07 -4.46 14.59
C ALA A 167 -26.24 -4.06 15.50
N ARG A 168 -27.11 -3.16 15.04
CA ARG A 168 -28.37 -2.84 15.71
C ARG A 168 -29.42 -3.88 15.33
N SER A 169 -29.34 -5.09 15.88
CA SER A 169 -30.23 -6.23 15.60
C SER A 169 -30.24 -6.67 14.12
N ALA A 170 -29.74 -7.86 13.82
CA ALA A 170 -29.80 -8.44 12.48
C ALA A 170 -31.24 -8.92 12.19
N GLN A 171 -32.05 -8.08 11.54
CA GLN A 171 -33.29 -8.57 10.94
C GLN A 171 -32.95 -9.32 9.64
N PRO A 172 -33.39 -10.59 9.49
CA PRO A 172 -33.24 -11.32 8.24
C PRO A 172 -33.83 -10.53 7.05
N GLY A 173 -33.08 -10.45 5.95
CA GLY A 173 -33.52 -9.76 4.72
C GLY A 173 -33.27 -8.24 4.67
N VAL A 174 -32.78 -7.62 5.75
CA VAL A 174 -32.37 -6.20 5.71
C VAL A 174 -30.89 -6.11 5.34
N ALA A 175 -30.58 -5.39 4.27
CA ALA A 175 -29.20 -5.16 3.84
C ALA A 175 -28.39 -4.44 4.93
N ASP A 176 -27.22 -4.98 5.26
CA ASP A 176 -26.32 -4.37 6.25
C ASP A 176 -25.68 -3.09 5.68
N ARG A 177 -26.14 -1.93 6.13
CA ARG A 177 -25.68 -0.60 5.68
C ARG A 177 -24.52 -0.02 6.49
N ARG A 178 -23.94 -0.78 7.41
CA ARG A 178 -22.80 -0.29 8.20
C ARG A 178 -21.60 -0.02 7.30
N THR A 179 -20.89 1.07 7.58
CA THR A 179 -19.65 1.47 6.90
C THR A 179 -18.45 1.32 7.85
N PRO A 180 -17.22 1.30 7.32
CA PRO A 180 -16.00 1.13 8.13
C PRO A 180 -15.81 2.26 9.16
N GLN A 181 -15.32 1.87 10.34
CA GLN A 181 -14.73 2.75 11.34
C GLN A 181 -13.23 2.50 11.41
N LEU A 182 -12.46 3.59 11.38
CA LEU A 182 -11.01 3.56 11.43
C LEU A 182 -10.54 4.23 12.74
N ARG A 183 -9.69 3.53 13.50
CA ARG A 183 -9.13 4.05 14.76
C ARG A 183 -7.61 3.94 14.71
N PRO A 184 -6.86 5.03 14.94
CA PRO A 184 -5.40 4.96 14.88
C PRO A 184 -4.88 4.21 16.11
N LEU A 185 -3.88 3.37 15.90
CA LEU A 185 -3.25 2.53 16.94
C LEU A 185 -1.84 3.00 17.27
N ALA A 186 -1.02 3.21 16.25
CA ALA A 186 0.39 3.57 16.38
C ALA A 186 0.90 4.23 15.10
N ALA A 187 2.10 4.81 15.19
CA ALA A 187 2.91 5.18 14.05
C ALA A 187 4.36 4.73 14.28
N PHE A 188 5.09 4.39 13.22
CA PHE A 188 6.49 3.99 13.28
C PHE A 188 7.27 4.44 12.05
N GLY A 189 8.61 4.37 12.11
CA GLY A 189 9.51 4.64 10.98
C GLY A 189 10.07 6.06 10.93
N GLN A 190 9.62 6.99 11.78
CA GLN A 190 10.09 8.39 11.77
C GLN A 190 11.60 8.55 11.96
N ALA A 191 12.26 7.59 12.61
CA ALA A 191 13.69 7.62 12.83
C ALA A 191 14.49 7.05 11.65
N GLU A 192 13.85 6.27 10.77
CA GLU A 192 14.52 5.50 9.72
C GLU A 192 14.14 5.88 8.30
N LEU A 193 12.89 6.29 8.06
CA LEU A 193 12.34 6.63 6.74
C LEU A 193 12.67 8.08 6.37
N GLN A 194 12.97 8.31 5.10
CA GLN A 194 13.26 9.66 4.58
C GLN A 194 12.23 10.13 3.57
N GLN A 195 11.85 9.26 2.63
CA GLN A 195 10.87 9.52 1.58
C GLN A 195 10.13 8.20 1.24
N PRO A 196 9.27 7.70 2.14
CA PRO A 196 8.64 6.41 1.97
C PRO A 196 7.46 6.44 0.98
N TYR A 197 7.30 5.37 0.20
CA TYR A 197 6.26 5.24 -0.85
C TYR A 197 5.37 4.02 -0.63
N GLY A 198 5.74 2.86 -1.18
CA GLY A 198 5.00 1.61 -1.10
C GLY A 198 5.33 0.78 0.15
N LEU A 199 4.46 -0.20 0.43
CA LEU A 199 4.69 -1.16 1.49
C LEU A 199 4.03 -2.52 1.23
N TRP A 200 4.62 -3.54 1.81
CA TRP A 200 4.04 -4.88 1.88
C TRP A 200 4.08 -5.40 3.31
N VAL A 201 3.00 -6.07 3.72
CA VAL A 201 2.83 -6.61 5.08
C VAL A 201 2.48 -8.08 5.00
N ARG A 202 3.11 -8.90 5.84
CA ARG A 202 2.78 -10.32 6.01
C ARG A 202 2.82 -10.76 7.46
N GLN A 203 2.23 -11.91 7.73
CA GLN A 203 2.40 -12.60 9.01
C GLN A 203 3.65 -13.50 9.00
N ARG A 204 4.46 -13.41 10.06
CA ARG A 204 5.63 -14.26 10.29
C ARG A 204 5.36 -15.38 11.30
N ALA A 205 4.50 -15.09 12.28
CA ALA A 205 4.05 -16.03 13.31
C ALA A 205 2.69 -15.54 13.88
N PRO A 206 1.95 -16.35 14.65
CA PRO A 206 0.76 -15.86 15.37
C PRO A 206 1.04 -14.55 16.12
N GLY A 207 0.28 -13.49 15.80
CA GLY A 207 0.43 -12.16 16.41
C GLY A 207 1.70 -11.40 16.03
N THR A 208 2.51 -11.88 15.09
CA THR A 208 3.74 -11.20 14.63
C THR A 208 3.68 -10.95 13.13
N LEU A 209 3.72 -9.68 12.75
CA LEU A 209 3.76 -9.23 11.36
C LEU A 209 5.16 -8.72 11.00
N GLU A 210 5.46 -8.75 9.71
CA GLU A 210 6.59 -8.06 9.11
C GLU A 210 6.03 -7.03 8.11
N ALA A 211 6.57 -5.82 8.16
CA ALA A 211 6.33 -4.79 7.16
C ALA A 211 7.65 -4.46 6.45
N ILE A 212 7.61 -4.38 5.13
CA ILE A 212 8.69 -3.88 4.28
C ILE A 212 8.16 -2.62 3.61
N VAL A 213 8.90 -1.52 3.71
CA VAL A 213 8.52 -0.20 3.20
C VAL A 213 9.61 0.28 2.25
N THR A 214 9.25 0.73 1.06
CA THR A 214 10.20 1.36 0.13
C THR A 214 10.53 2.79 0.58
N ASP A 215 11.75 3.23 0.34
CA ASP A 215 12.28 4.54 0.76
C ASP A 215 13.06 5.17 -0.40
N ALA A 216 12.41 6.12 -1.07
CA ALA A 216 12.84 6.76 -2.31
C ALA A 216 13.72 8.01 -2.05
N TYR A 217 14.53 8.01 -0.99
CA TYR A 217 15.40 9.16 -0.69
C TYR A 217 16.31 9.51 -1.87
N MET A 218 16.47 10.81 -2.10
CA MET A 218 17.24 11.40 -3.19
C MET A 218 18.47 12.14 -2.67
N ALA A 219 19.46 12.38 -3.53
CA ALA A 219 20.70 13.07 -3.19
C ALA A 219 20.58 14.61 -3.23
N GLY A 220 19.37 15.13 -3.45
CA GLY A 220 19.05 16.53 -3.61
C GLY A 220 18.25 16.77 -4.89
N GLU A 221 18.23 18.02 -5.32
CA GLU A 221 17.65 18.47 -6.59
C GLU A 221 18.73 19.17 -7.41
N ASP A 222 18.60 19.11 -8.74
CA ASP A 222 19.47 19.86 -9.65
C ASP A 222 19.02 21.33 -9.81
N ALA A 223 19.68 22.08 -10.68
CA ALA A 223 19.36 23.49 -10.90
C ALA A 223 17.97 23.71 -11.54
N ALA A 224 17.37 22.68 -12.13
CA ALA A 224 16.02 22.70 -12.69
C ALA A 224 14.96 22.21 -11.68
N GLY A 225 15.37 21.79 -10.49
CA GLY A 225 14.48 21.22 -9.46
C GLY A 225 14.19 19.73 -9.68
N GLU A 226 14.93 19.04 -10.54
CA GLU A 226 14.75 17.60 -10.76
C GLU A 226 15.50 16.81 -9.69
N ALA A 227 14.86 15.76 -9.18
CA ALA A 227 15.43 14.93 -8.13
C ALA A 227 16.67 14.17 -8.60
N ILE A 228 17.76 14.25 -7.83
CA ILE A 228 19.01 13.57 -8.16
C ILE A 228 19.03 12.19 -7.49
N VAL A 229 19.04 11.13 -8.30
CA VAL A 229 19.20 9.75 -7.80
C VAL A 229 20.56 9.63 -7.09
N PRO A 230 20.63 9.06 -5.86
CA PRO A 230 21.90 8.80 -5.19
C PRO A 230 22.81 7.87 -6.00
N PRO A 231 24.15 8.01 -5.89
CA PRO A 231 25.07 7.07 -6.52
C PRO A 231 24.87 5.66 -5.97
N LEU A 232 25.24 4.65 -6.76
CA LEU A 232 24.92 3.23 -6.51
C LEU A 232 25.29 2.77 -5.09
N GLU A 233 26.48 3.14 -4.60
CA GLU A 233 26.98 2.79 -3.27
C GLU A 233 26.13 3.33 -2.10
N ARG A 234 25.24 4.30 -2.37
CA ARG A 234 24.32 4.88 -1.39
C ARG A 234 22.92 4.29 -1.46
N LEU A 235 22.62 3.37 -2.38
CA LEU A 235 21.28 2.78 -2.58
C LEU A 235 20.98 1.58 -1.66
N GLY A 236 21.91 1.18 -0.80
CA GLY A 236 21.79 0.00 0.06
C GLY A 236 20.68 0.04 1.13
N ARG A 237 19.92 1.14 1.20
CA ARG A 237 18.84 1.35 2.19
C ARG A 237 17.47 1.62 1.56
N ARG A 238 17.25 1.20 0.31
CA ARG A 238 16.02 1.43 -0.47
C ARG A 238 14.77 0.80 0.15
N LEU A 239 14.91 -0.18 1.03
CA LEU A 239 13.82 -0.80 1.75
C LEU A 239 14.12 -0.85 3.24
N GLN A 240 13.13 -0.54 4.06
CA GLN A 240 13.20 -0.61 5.52
C GLN A 240 12.31 -1.75 6.01
N ARG A 241 12.82 -2.56 6.94
CA ARG A 241 12.12 -3.74 7.46
C ARG A 241 11.73 -3.54 8.92
N TYR A 242 10.51 -3.93 9.27
CA TYR A 242 9.98 -3.81 10.62
C TYR A 242 9.29 -5.11 11.05
N GLU A 243 9.44 -5.46 12.32
CA GLU A 243 8.63 -6.46 13.01
C GLU A 243 7.57 -5.75 13.86
N LEU A 244 6.34 -6.25 13.81
CA LEU A 244 5.24 -5.76 14.62
C LEU A 244 4.65 -6.89 15.43
N ARG A 245 4.61 -6.74 16.76
CA ARG A 245 3.87 -7.63 17.65
C ARG A 245 2.49 -7.03 17.93
N VAL A 246 1.47 -7.69 17.43
CA VAL A 246 0.07 -7.26 17.49
C VAL A 246 -0.61 -7.90 18.70
N GLY A 247 -1.33 -7.08 19.47
CA GLY A 247 -2.13 -7.50 20.62
C GLY A 247 -3.44 -6.70 20.69
N ALA A 248 -4.02 -6.56 21.88
CA ALA A 248 -5.28 -5.82 22.05
C ALA A 248 -5.15 -4.29 21.91
N GLY A 249 -3.93 -3.76 21.94
CA GLY A 249 -3.64 -2.32 21.91
C GLY A 249 -2.76 -1.92 20.73
N ALA A 250 -1.99 -0.84 20.92
CA ALA A 250 -0.98 -0.40 19.95
C ALA A 250 0.06 -1.52 19.71
N PRO A 251 0.42 -1.82 18.45
CA PRO A 251 1.45 -2.81 18.17
C PRO A 251 2.82 -2.34 18.70
N GLN A 252 3.61 -3.28 19.21
CA GLN A 252 5.02 -3.02 19.50
C GLN A 252 5.81 -3.19 18.21
N VAL A 253 6.54 -2.15 17.80
CA VAL A 253 7.27 -2.14 16.53
C VAL A 253 8.77 -2.11 16.77
N ARG A 254 9.51 -2.90 16.00
CA ARG A 254 10.98 -2.94 16.01
C ARG A 254 11.51 -2.85 14.59
N ASN A 255 12.38 -1.88 14.31
CA ASN A 255 13.14 -1.86 13.06
C ASN A 255 14.13 -3.04 13.03
N LEU A 256 14.19 -3.74 11.90
CA LEU A 256 15.06 -4.90 11.66
C LEU A 256 16.25 -4.56 10.75
N GLY A 257 16.42 -3.29 10.39
CA GLY A 257 17.41 -2.80 9.45
C GLY A 257 16.83 -2.48 8.07
N ALA A 258 17.69 -1.92 7.23
CA ALA A 258 17.42 -1.58 5.85
C ALA A 258 18.17 -2.53 4.90
N PHE A 259 17.72 -2.62 3.66
CA PHE A 259 18.40 -3.36 2.60
C PHE A 259 18.17 -2.72 1.23
N GLY A 260 19.01 -3.12 0.28
CA GLY A 260 19.02 -2.66 -1.10
C GLY A 260 20.32 -3.14 -1.74
N ASP A 261 20.27 -3.53 -3.01
CA ASP A 261 21.48 -3.87 -3.76
C ASP A 261 22.16 -2.59 -4.27
N THR A 262 23.49 -2.60 -4.35
CA THR A 262 24.30 -1.44 -4.79
C THR A 262 25.10 -1.74 -6.05
N SER A 263 24.87 -2.90 -6.69
CA SER A 263 25.41 -3.19 -8.02
C SER A 263 24.55 -2.52 -9.09
N ALA A 264 25.15 -2.24 -10.25
CA ALA A 264 24.41 -1.67 -11.38
C ALA A 264 23.23 -2.55 -11.80
N ASP A 265 23.40 -3.87 -11.66
CA ASP A 265 22.37 -4.85 -11.91
C ASP A 265 21.30 -4.79 -10.82
N GLY A 266 21.57 -5.10 -9.56
CA GLY A 266 20.49 -5.26 -8.58
C GLY A 266 19.85 -3.97 -8.07
N ALA A 267 20.51 -2.81 -8.18
CA ALA A 267 20.08 -1.59 -7.52
C ALA A 267 18.69 -1.12 -7.95
N ILE A 268 17.97 -0.54 -6.98
CA ILE A 268 16.75 0.22 -7.19
C ILE A 268 17.09 1.71 -7.06
N ARG A 269 16.89 2.49 -8.11
CA ARG A 269 17.18 3.92 -8.20
C ARG A 269 15.96 4.73 -7.82
N VAL A 270 14.77 4.38 -8.27
CA VAL A 270 13.52 5.00 -7.87
C VAL A 270 12.55 3.88 -7.47
N PRO A 271 12.39 3.59 -6.16
CA PRO A 271 11.48 2.55 -5.69
C PRO A 271 10.07 3.09 -5.44
N GLU A 272 9.07 2.29 -5.77
CA GLU A 272 7.67 2.58 -5.42
C GLU A 272 7.03 1.33 -4.82
N SER A 273 6.45 0.46 -5.64
CA SER A 273 5.78 -0.75 -5.21
C SER A 273 6.74 -1.85 -4.79
N VAL A 274 6.32 -2.57 -3.76
CA VAL A 274 6.97 -3.80 -3.30
C VAL A 274 5.90 -4.83 -2.97
N TRP A 275 6.09 -6.08 -3.39
CA TRP A 275 5.20 -7.17 -3.03
C TRP A 275 5.95 -8.48 -2.87
N GLY A 276 5.62 -9.23 -1.81
CA GLY A 276 6.32 -10.47 -1.48
C GLY A 276 5.48 -11.72 -1.67
N ASP A 277 6.18 -12.82 -1.98
CA ASP A 277 5.64 -14.17 -2.09
C ASP A 277 6.46 -15.13 -1.20
N PRO A 278 5.96 -15.41 0.01
CA PRO A 278 6.64 -16.32 0.94
C PRO A 278 6.84 -17.75 0.42
N ALA A 279 5.97 -18.24 -0.49
CA ALA A 279 6.07 -19.62 -0.98
C ALA A 279 7.28 -19.82 -1.91
N HIS A 280 7.74 -18.76 -2.56
CA HIS A 280 8.89 -18.80 -3.48
C HIS A 280 10.12 -18.06 -2.95
N ASP A 281 10.13 -17.64 -1.68
CA ASP A 281 11.19 -16.78 -1.12
C ASP A 281 11.46 -15.55 -2.00
N ARG A 282 10.40 -14.88 -2.46
CA ARG A 282 10.48 -13.82 -3.47
C ARG A 282 9.93 -12.50 -2.97
N LEU A 283 10.57 -11.42 -3.38
CA LEU A 283 10.13 -10.04 -3.28
C LEU A 283 10.31 -9.40 -4.66
N LEU A 284 9.25 -8.85 -5.22
CA LEU A 284 9.33 -8.03 -6.43
C LEU A 284 9.27 -6.56 -6.00
N ILE A 285 10.16 -5.76 -6.59
CA ILE A 285 10.29 -4.33 -6.31
C ILE A 285 10.28 -3.60 -7.64
N ALA A 286 9.43 -2.59 -7.75
CA ALA A 286 9.35 -1.69 -8.89
C ALA A 286 10.60 -0.78 -8.93
N GLU A 287 11.20 -0.69 -10.12
CA GLU A 287 12.21 0.29 -10.49
C GLU A 287 11.60 1.19 -11.56
N GLU A 288 11.36 2.45 -11.22
CA GLU A 288 10.74 3.42 -12.12
C GLU A 288 11.75 4.19 -12.96
N ASP A 289 13.04 4.15 -12.60
CA ASP A 289 14.04 4.97 -13.26
C ASP A 289 14.13 4.67 -14.77
N LEU A 290 13.61 5.60 -15.56
CA LEU A 290 13.61 5.53 -17.02
C LEU A 290 15.01 5.63 -17.60
N ALA A 291 15.91 6.36 -16.93
CA ALA A 291 17.26 6.59 -17.44
C ALA A 291 18.06 5.29 -17.51
N THR A 292 17.85 4.38 -16.56
CA THR A 292 18.49 3.06 -16.55
C THR A 292 17.56 1.91 -16.93
N GLY A 293 16.31 2.22 -17.25
CA GLY A 293 15.31 1.29 -17.74
C GLY A 293 14.44 0.75 -16.60
N THR A 294 13.15 1.03 -16.71
CA THR A 294 12.13 0.58 -15.78
C THR A 294 11.89 -0.93 -15.86
N ALA A 295 11.68 -1.58 -14.72
CA ALA A 295 11.50 -3.02 -14.61
C ALA A 295 11.05 -3.42 -13.20
N LEU A 296 10.76 -4.72 -12.99
CA LEU A 296 10.72 -5.29 -11.64
C LEU A 296 12.03 -6.01 -11.33
N ARG A 297 12.59 -5.80 -10.13
CA ARG A 297 13.74 -6.59 -9.65
C ARG A 297 13.28 -7.70 -8.73
N GLU A 298 13.84 -8.89 -8.96
CA GLU A 298 13.64 -10.04 -8.07
C GLU A 298 14.66 -10.01 -6.93
N TYR A 299 14.15 -9.83 -5.71
CA TYR A 299 14.88 -9.98 -4.47
C TYR A 299 14.37 -11.22 -3.73
N GLY A 300 15.18 -11.74 -2.82
CA GLY A 300 14.73 -12.71 -1.83
C GLY A 300 14.08 -12.04 -0.63
N LEU A 301 13.34 -12.80 0.19
CA LEU A 301 12.85 -12.27 1.48
C LEU A 301 13.98 -12.01 2.49
N ASP A 302 15.19 -12.51 2.20
CA ASP A 302 16.42 -12.14 2.90
C ASP A 302 16.97 -10.75 2.51
N GLY A 303 16.34 -10.08 1.54
CA GLY A 303 16.69 -8.72 1.11
C GLY A 303 17.84 -8.66 0.09
N ARG A 304 18.22 -9.79 -0.52
CA ARG A 304 19.28 -9.86 -1.53
C ARG A 304 18.71 -9.96 -2.93
N TYR A 305 19.29 -9.24 -3.89
CA TYR A 305 18.98 -9.39 -5.30
C TYR A 305 19.28 -10.82 -5.78
N ARG A 306 18.39 -11.38 -6.61
CA ARG A 306 18.46 -12.77 -7.09
C ARG A 306 18.99 -12.91 -8.51
N GLY A 307 19.57 -11.84 -9.06
CA GLY A 307 20.17 -11.86 -10.39
C GLY A 307 19.17 -11.75 -11.54
N ARG A 308 17.86 -11.55 -11.25
CA ARG A 308 16.82 -11.50 -12.27
C ARG A 308 16.08 -10.17 -12.28
N THR A 309 15.90 -9.65 -13.49
CA THR A 309 15.11 -8.46 -13.79
C THR A 309 14.00 -8.84 -14.74
N ILE A 310 12.78 -8.44 -14.41
CA ILE A 310 11.56 -8.83 -15.12
C ILE A 310 11.08 -7.61 -15.91
N GLY A 311 10.81 -7.82 -17.19
CA GLY A 311 10.14 -6.83 -18.03
C GLY A 311 10.98 -5.65 -18.52
N ARG A 312 12.31 -5.65 -18.37
CA ARG A 312 13.19 -4.56 -18.89
C ARG A 312 12.93 -4.19 -20.37
N GLU A 313 12.51 -5.14 -21.18
CA GLU A 313 12.13 -4.90 -22.58
C GLU A 313 10.61 -4.83 -22.81
N LEU A 314 9.81 -5.11 -21.78
CA LEU A 314 8.36 -5.08 -21.82
C LEU A 314 7.83 -3.72 -21.38
N PHE A 315 8.26 -3.22 -20.22
CA PHE A 315 7.86 -1.91 -19.71
C PHE A 315 8.41 -0.79 -20.62
N LYS A 316 7.55 0.13 -21.05
CA LYS A 316 7.93 1.30 -21.87
C LYS A 316 7.48 2.63 -21.25
N ALA A 317 6.53 2.59 -20.32
CA ALA A 317 6.19 3.70 -19.48
C ALA A 317 6.96 3.56 -18.15
N GLN A 318 6.30 3.36 -17.02
CA GLN A 318 6.91 3.18 -15.70
C GLN A 318 6.32 1.94 -15.04
N ALA A 319 7.19 1.10 -14.46
CA ALA A 319 6.81 -0.03 -13.63
C ALA A 319 6.38 0.50 -12.26
N GLU A 320 5.10 0.38 -11.96
CA GLU A 320 4.47 0.92 -10.75
C GLU A 320 3.90 -0.24 -9.91
N GLY A 321 2.58 -0.22 -9.66
CA GLY A 321 1.80 -1.21 -8.94
C GLY A 321 2.13 -2.68 -9.23
N ILE A 322 2.31 -3.45 -8.16
CA ILE A 322 2.50 -4.90 -8.21
C ILE A 322 1.39 -5.59 -7.41
N ALA A 323 0.79 -6.64 -7.95
CA ALA A 323 -0.14 -7.50 -7.23
C ALA A 323 0.13 -8.99 -7.47
N LEU A 324 -0.30 -9.82 -6.52
CA LEU A 324 -0.09 -11.27 -6.54
C LEU A 324 -1.41 -12.03 -6.40
N TRP A 325 -1.66 -12.93 -7.34
CA TRP A 325 -2.67 -13.98 -7.26
C TRP A 325 -2.00 -15.31 -6.94
N GLN A 326 -2.44 -16.00 -5.89
CA GLN A 326 -1.69 -17.11 -5.29
C GLN A 326 -2.56 -18.33 -4.99
N CYS A 327 -2.13 -19.50 -5.45
CA CYS A 327 -2.69 -20.79 -5.05
C CYS A 327 -1.81 -21.51 -4.03
N ALA A 328 -2.44 -22.41 -3.27
CA ALA A 328 -1.79 -23.19 -2.23
C ALA A 328 -0.76 -24.19 -2.79
N ASP A 329 -0.95 -24.64 -4.03
CA ASP A 329 -0.03 -25.52 -4.78
C ASP A 329 1.24 -24.80 -5.29
N GLY A 330 1.40 -23.51 -5.00
CA GLY A 330 2.51 -22.68 -5.46
C GLY A 330 2.28 -22.02 -6.83
N SER A 331 1.28 -22.42 -7.59
CA SER A 331 1.00 -21.76 -8.88
C SER A 331 0.26 -20.42 -8.67
N GLY A 332 0.19 -19.58 -9.70
CA GLY A 332 -0.51 -18.28 -9.62
C GLY A 332 -0.01 -17.26 -10.64
N TYR A 333 -0.28 -15.98 -10.39
CA TYR A 333 0.10 -14.90 -11.30
C TYR A 333 0.60 -13.65 -10.57
N TRP A 334 1.61 -13.01 -11.13
CA TRP A 334 1.95 -11.62 -10.84
C TRP A 334 1.25 -10.71 -11.83
N ILE A 335 0.76 -9.58 -11.36
CA ILE A 335 0.28 -8.47 -12.19
C ILE A 335 1.19 -7.28 -11.92
N ALA A 336 1.67 -6.62 -12.96
CA ALA A 336 2.53 -5.45 -12.87
C ALA A 336 2.03 -4.35 -13.81
N THR A 337 2.00 -3.12 -13.31
CA THR A 337 1.55 -1.95 -14.05
C THR A 337 2.67 -1.35 -14.90
N ASP A 338 2.39 -1.08 -16.17
CA ASP A 338 3.14 -0.16 -17.03
C ASP A 338 2.29 1.11 -17.23
N GLN A 339 2.70 2.21 -16.58
CA GLN A 339 1.93 3.43 -16.37
C GLN A 339 1.86 4.34 -17.60
N TYR A 340 1.24 3.85 -18.66
CA TYR A 340 0.90 4.69 -19.81
C TYR A 340 -0.15 5.74 -19.45
N LYS A 341 0.00 6.96 -19.98
CA LYS A 341 -0.81 8.11 -19.57
C LYS A 341 -2.28 8.04 -20.01
N ASP A 342 -2.54 7.53 -21.21
CA ASP A 342 -3.91 7.37 -21.73
C ASP A 342 -4.60 6.10 -21.20
N ARG A 343 -3.93 4.96 -21.23
CA ARG A 343 -4.44 3.66 -20.77
C ARG A 343 -3.29 2.82 -20.23
N SER A 344 -3.34 2.45 -18.96
CA SER A 344 -2.30 1.65 -18.31
C SER A 344 -2.32 0.24 -18.89
N LEU A 345 -1.13 -0.33 -19.09
CA LEU A 345 -0.97 -1.70 -19.52
C LEU A 345 -0.61 -2.56 -18.31
N PHE A 346 -1.35 -3.64 -18.10
CA PHE A 346 -1.12 -4.56 -16.99
C PHE A 346 -0.50 -5.85 -17.52
N HIS A 347 0.79 -6.05 -17.24
CA HIS A 347 1.50 -7.27 -17.58
C HIS A 347 1.18 -8.39 -16.59
N VAL A 348 0.94 -9.60 -17.10
CA VAL A 348 0.71 -10.78 -16.28
C VAL A 348 1.85 -11.78 -16.45
N PHE A 349 2.41 -12.24 -15.34
CA PHE A 349 3.50 -13.21 -15.32
C PHE A 349 3.11 -14.44 -14.52
N ASP A 350 3.61 -15.60 -14.92
CA ASP A 350 3.51 -16.82 -14.13
C ASP A 350 4.20 -16.63 -12.77
N ARG A 351 3.50 -17.02 -11.69
CA ARG A 351 3.98 -16.79 -10.33
C ARG A 351 5.31 -17.46 -10.02
N ALA A 352 5.54 -18.67 -10.53
CA ALA A 352 6.72 -19.46 -10.20
C ALA A 352 7.90 -19.09 -11.10
N THR A 353 7.69 -19.17 -12.41
CA THR A 353 8.73 -19.03 -13.44
C THR A 353 9.04 -17.57 -13.80
N LEU A 354 8.10 -16.65 -13.54
CA LEU A 354 8.12 -15.25 -14.00
C LEU A 354 8.04 -15.11 -15.53
N GLN A 355 7.59 -16.15 -16.24
CA GLN A 355 7.32 -16.06 -17.67
C GLN A 355 6.16 -15.07 -17.93
N HIS A 356 6.31 -14.18 -18.91
CA HIS A 356 5.23 -13.31 -19.35
C HIS A 356 4.13 -14.12 -20.04
N LEU A 357 2.90 -14.03 -19.52
CA LEU A 357 1.74 -14.77 -20.00
C LEU A 357 0.85 -13.94 -20.93
N GLY A 358 1.02 -12.62 -20.93
CA GLY A 358 0.23 -11.69 -21.71
C GLY A 358 0.02 -10.39 -20.96
N ALA A 359 -0.69 -9.46 -21.58
CA ALA A 359 -1.01 -8.17 -20.98
C ALA A 359 -2.43 -7.76 -21.34
N PHE A 360 -3.06 -6.96 -20.49
CA PHE A 360 -4.38 -6.39 -20.74
C PHE A 360 -4.41 -4.91 -20.37
N ALA A 361 -5.36 -4.18 -20.94
CA ALA A 361 -5.65 -2.80 -20.57
C ALA A 361 -7.17 -2.57 -20.52
N GLY A 362 -7.60 -1.65 -19.65
CA GLY A 362 -8.99 -1.21 -19.54
C GLY A 362 -9.47 -0.41 -20.74
N ARG A 363 -10.73 0.03 -20.82
CA ARG A 363 -11.12 0.98 -21.88
C ARG A 363 -10.64 2.40 -21.59
N SER A 364 -10.41 2.72 -20.32
CA SER A 364 -10.20 4.08 -19.82
C SER A 364 -9.16 4.20 -18.72
N VAL A 365 -9.00 3.18 -17.86
CA VAL A 365 -8.01 3.22 -16.77
C VAL A 365 -6.62 3.45 -17.36
N GLY A 366 -6.05 4.60 -17.00
CA GLY A 366 -4.76 5.12 -17.43
C GLY A 366 -4.04 5.81 -16.29
N ASN A 367 -2.73 6.00 -16.45
CA ASN A 367 -1.85 6.64 -15.49
C ASN A 367 -2.02 6.03 -14.08
N THR A 368 -1.85 4.71 -14.01
CA THR A 368 -2.05 3.93 -12.80
C THR A 368 -0.76 3.85 -12.00
N ASP A 369 -0.79 4.36 -10.77
CA ASP A 369 0.24 4.12 -9.76
C ASP A 369 -0.06 2.79 -9.05
N GLY A 370 -0.77 2.84 -7.92
CA GLY A 370 -1.06 1.69 -7.09
C GLY A 370 -2.17 0.77 -7.63
N VAL A 371 -2.02 -0.52 -7.34
CA VAL A 371 -2.98 -1.57 -7.68
C VAL A 371 -3.21 -2.52 -6.50
N TRP A 372 -4.36 -3.19 -6.50
CA TRP A 372 -4.68 -4.22 -5.50
C TRP A 372 -5.45 -5.37 -6.12
N LEU A 373 -5.01 -6.61 -5.86
CA LEU A 373 -5.77 -7.80 -6.23
C LEU A 373 -6.43 -8.44 -5.02
N GLN A 374 -7.76 -8.39 -4.98
CA GLN A 374 -8.55 -9.09 -3.98
C GLN A 374 -8.97 -10.45 -4.53
N GLN A 375 -8.23 -11.50 -4.19
CA GLN A 375 -8.50 -12.86 -4.67
C GLN A 375 -9.69 -13.53 -3.97
N VAL A 376 -9.90 -13.28 -2.67
CA VAL A 376 -11.07 -13.85 -1.98
C VAL A 376 -12.30 -13.07 -2.43
N GLY A 377 -13.20 -13.75 -3.11
CA GLY A 377 -14.34 -13.12 -3.77
C GLY A 377 -15.38 -12.48 -2.85
N SER A 378 -16.21 -11.65 -3.48
CA SER A 378 -17.43 -11.04 -2.93
C SER A 378 -18.67 -11.57 -3.65
N VAL A 379 -19.83 -10.99 -3.36
CA VAL A 379 -21.07 -11.33 -4.08
C VAL A 379 -20.98 -10.90 -5.55
N ARG A 380 -20.43 -9.71 -5.82
CA ARG A 380 -20.25 -9.24 -7.20
C ARG A 380 -19.10 -9.93 -7.92
N PHE A 381 -18.00 -10.16 -7.21
CA PHE A 381 -16.74 -10.65 -7.77
C PHE A 381 -16.38 -12.01 -7.16
N PRO A 382 -17.06 -13.10 -7.56
CA PRO A 382 -16.93 -14.39 -6.87
C PRO A 382 -15.54 -15.03 -6.98
N ASP A 383 -14.78 -14.69 -8.02
CA ASP A 383 -13.42 -15.22 -8.25
C ASP A 383 -12.33 -14.19 -7.92
N GLY A 384 -12.74 -13.04 -7.39
CA GLY A 384 -11.87 -11.91 -7.08
C GLY A 384 -11.97 -10.77 -8.09
N VAL A 385 -11.26 -9.70 -7.77
CA VAL A 385 -11.31 -8.41 -8.48
C VAL A 385 -9.98 -7.71 -8.36
N PHE A 386 -9.54 -7.13 -9.48
CA PHE A 386 -8.33 -6.32 -9.59
C PHE A 386 -8.71 -4.85 -9.60
N TYR A 387 -8.15 -4.06 -8.69
CA TYR A 387 -8.36 -2.62 -8.61
C TYR A 387 -7.10 -1.89 -9.06
N ALA A 388 -7.28 -0.83 -9.84
CA ALA A 388 -6.19 -0.01 -10.35
C ALA A 388 -6.57 1.46 -10.23
N VAL A 389 -5.66 2.29 -9.71
CA VAL A 389 -5.83 3.75 -9.76
C VAL A 389 -5.98 4.23 -11.20
N HIS A 390 -6.79 5.25 -11.38
CA HIS A 390 -7.02 5.91 -12.64
C HIS A 390 -6.75 7.40 -12.52
N ASP A 391 -5.68 7.84 -13.20
CA ASP A 391 -5.31 9.22 -13.48
C ASP A 391 -5.21 10.13 -12.25
N ASP A 392 -4.78 9.57 -11.12
CA ASP A 392 -4.73 10.26 -9.83
C ASP A 392 -6.11 10.72 -9.28
N GLN A 393 -7.24 10.20 -9.78
CA GLN A 393 -8.57 10.75 -9.42
C GLN A 393 -9.58 9.69 -9.03
N ALA A 394 -9.42 8.47 -9.50
CA ALA A 394 -10.40 7.40 -9.31
C ALA A 394 -9.70 6.05 -9.16
N VAL A 395 -10.49 5.01 -8.95
CA VAL A 395 -10.06 3.62 -8.99
C VAL A 395 -11.00 2.86 -9.92
N GLY A 396 -10.43 2.13 -10.87
CA GLY A 396 -11.14 1.17 -11.71
C GLY A 396 -11.09 -0.23 -11.12
N ALA A 397 -12.17 -0.99 -11.32
CA ALA A 397 -12.25 -2.39 -10.92
C ALA A 397 -12.42 -3.28 -12.14
N PHE A 398 -11.66 -4.37 -12.21
CA PHE A 398 -11.72 -5.39 -13.24
C PHE A 398 -12.14 -6.72 -12.60
N ASP A 399 -13.19 -7.35 -13.12
CA ASP A 399 -13.57 -8.69 -12.68
C ASP A 399 -12.47 -9.67 -13.07
N TRP A 400 -11.92 -10.40 -12.10
CA TRP A 400 -10.82 -11.33 -12.35
C TRP A 400 -11.20 -12.42 -13.37
N ARG A 401 -12.48 -12.78 -13.48
CA ARG A 401 -12.96 -13.76 -14.47
C ARG A 401 -12.81 -13.28 -15.89
N ASP A 402 -12.99 -11.98 -16.12
CA ASP A 402 -12.88 -11.40 -17.46
C ASP A 402 -11.42 -11.23 -17.86
N VAL A 403 -10.55 -10.82 -16.91
CA VAL A 403 -9.08 -10.82 -17.11
C VAL A 403 -8.59 -12.22 -17.43
N ALA A 404 -8.97 -13.21 -16.60
CA ALA A 404 -8.54 -14.59 -16.79
C ALA A 404 -9.03 -15.17 -18.11
N ARG A 405 -10.30 -14.91 -18.50
CA ARG A 405 -10.84 -15.36 -19.79
C ARG A 405 -10.09 -14.75 -20.97
N ALA A 406 -9.83 -13.44 -20.94
CA ALA A 406 -9.16 -12.73 -22.03
C ALA A 406 -7.75 -13.30 -22.28
N LEU A 407 -7.02 -13.61 -21.21
CA LEU A 407 -5.64 -14.10 -21.29
C LEU A 407 -5.52 -15.64 -21.30
N GLY A 408 -6.63 -16.38 -21.33
CA GLY A 408 -6.61 -17.85 -21.27
C GLY A 408 -6.06 -18.42 -19.95
N LEU A 409 -6.18 -17.67 -18.86
CA LEU A 409 -5.72 -18.04 -17.53
C LEU A 409 -6.84 -18.71 -16.73
N ARG A 410 -6.48 -19.47 -15.70
CA ARG A 410 -7.46 -19.94 -14.72
C ARG A 410 -7.94 -18.79 -13.82
N SER A 411 -9.24 -18.75 -13.52
CA SER A 411 -9.82 -17.77 -12.60
C SER A 411 -9.82 -18.22 -11.14
N ARG A 412 -9.65 -19.53 -10.87
CA ARG A 412 -9.70 -20.13 -9.53
C ARG A 412 -8.53 -21.07 -9.30
N CYS A 413 -8.14 -21.21 -8.03
CA CYS A 413 -7.25 -22.28 -7.61
C CYS A 413 -8.02 -23.60 -7.62
N GLU A 414 -7.34 -24.68 -7.99
CA GLU A 414 -7.86 -26.03 -7.75
C GLU A 414 -7.98 -26.27 -6.24
N ALA A 415 -8.97 -27.08 -5.86
CA ALA A 415 -9.34 -27.32 -4.47
C ALA A 415 -8.41 -28.30 -3.77
#